data_AF-A0A7S0PK24-F1
#
_entry.id   AF-A0A7S0PK24-F1
#
_cell.length_a   1.000
_cell.length_b   1.000
_cell.length_c   1.000
_cell.angle_alpha   90.00
_cell.angle_beta   90.00
_cell.angle_gamma   90.00
#
_symmetry.space_group_name_H-M   'P 1'
#
loop_
_entity.id
_entity.type
_entity.pdbx_description
1 polymer ?
#
loop_
_entity_poly.entity_id
_entity_poly.type
_entity_poly.pdbx_seq_one_letter_code
_entity_poly.pdbx_strand_id
1 'polypeptide(L)'
;MCEPLSGSRARVEQALVARLGLSRWIANLIARAPVFRVTLWLIGLRWARTHDVGPIYVLCTGFALIFTNLGGARRKGELSAYSVFNPGARALPGQLMAEDFDDAILHRQRRDE
;
A
#
# COMPACT_ATOMS: atom_id res chain seq x y z
N MET A 1 -3.76 -14.29 13.97
CA MET A 1 -3.14 -13.27 14.85
C MET A 1 -4.00 -12.01 14.82
N CYS A 2 -4.77 -11.75 15.88
CA CYS A 2 -5.48 -10.48 16.08
C CYS A 2 -4.53 -9.54 16.82
N GLU A 3 -3.96 -8.56 16.13
CA GLU A 3 -3.21 -7.50 16.80
C GLU A 3 -4.18 -6.60 17.59
N PRO A 4 -3.82 -6.18 18.81
CA PRO A 4 -4.63 -5.27 19.61
C PRO A 4 -4.77 -3.91 18.91
N LEU A 5 -6.01 -3.45 18.76
CA LEU A 5 -6.31 -2.11 18.24
C LEU A 5 -6.12 -1.07 19.36
N SER A 6 -5.62 0.12 19.01
CA SER A 6 -5.42 1.23 19.95
C SER A 6 -6.40 2.38 19.70
N GLY A 7 -6.75 3.12 20.75
CA GLY A 7 -7.55 4.35 20.71
C GLY A 7 -9.00 4.15 20.25
N SER A 8 -9.47 5.02 19.35
CA SER A 8 -10.87 5.03 18.88
C SER A 8 -11.29 3.74 18.18
N ARG A 9 -10.36 2.99 17.58
CA ARG A 9 -10.66 1.71 16.91
C ARG A 9 -10.98 0.58 17.88
N ALA A 10 -10.37 0.59 19.07
CA ALA A 10 -10.67 -0.38 20.13
C ALA A 10 -12.11 -0.24 20.66
N ARG A 11 -12.59 1.01 20.80
CA ARG A 11 -13.97 1.30 21.19
C ARG A 11 -14.99 0.77 20.16
N VAL A 12 -14.67 0.91 18.87
CA VAL A 12 -15.51 0.39 17.78
C VAL A 12 -15.52 -1.14 17.79
N GLU A 13 -14.38 -1.80 17.97
CA GLU A 13 -14.32 -3.27 18.12
C GLU A 13 -15.21 -3.75 19.28
N GLN A 14 -15.05 -3.15 20.47
CA GLN A 14 -15.83 -3.52 21.66
C GLN A 14 -17.33 -3.29 21.45
N ALA A 15 -17.71 -2.16 20.82
CA ALA A 15 -19.10 -1.87 20.51
C ALA A 15 -19.70 -2.86 19.49
N LEU A 16 -18.94 -3.26 18.47
CA LEU A 16 -19.36 -4.25 17.47
C LEU A 16 -19.55 -5.65 18.09
N VAL A 17 -18.62 -6.07 18.95
CA VAL A 17 -18.73 -7.35 19.68
C VAL A 17 -19.92 -7.32 20.64
N ALA A 18 -20.09 -6.24 21.41
CA ALA A 18 -21.14 -6.13 22.41
C ALA A 18 -22.56 -5.96 21.83
N ARG A 19 -22.70 -5.24 20.71
CA ARG A 19 -24.03 -4.95 20.12
C ARG A 19 -24.46 -5.97 19.06
N LEU A 20 -23.53 -6.52 18.30
CA LEU A 20 -23.84 -7.39 17.15
C LEU A 20 -23.38 -8.84 17.35
N GLY A 21 -22.71 -9.15 18.47
CA GLY A 21 -22.20 -10.51 18.74
C GLY A 21 -21.15 -10.98 17.73
N LEU A 22 -20.55 -10.04 16.98
CA LEU A 22 -19.57 -10.36 15.96
C LEU A 22 -18.32 -10.97 16.60
N SER A 23 -17.71 -11.93 15.90
CA SER A 23 -16.43 -12.46 16.33
C SER A 23 -15.37 -11.35 16.35
N ARG A 24 -14.44 -11.40 17.32
CA ARG A 24 -13.38 -10.38 17.47
C ARG A 24 -12.55 -10.21 16.20
N TRP A 25 -12.39 -11.28 15.41
CA TRP A 25 -11.69 -11.21 14.12
C TRP A 25 -12.41 -10.32 13.11
N ILE A 26 -13.74 -10.48 12.97
CA ILE A 26 -14.56 -9.66 12.07
C ILE A 26 -14.62 -8.21 12.57
N ALA A 27 -14.79 -8.01 13.87
CA ALA A 27 -14.80 -6.68 14.47
C ALA A 27 -13.46 -5.94 14.28
N ASN A 28 -12.33 -6.64 14.41
CA ASN A 28 -11.00 -6.07 14.16
C ASN A 28 -10.81 -5.70 12.69
N LEU A 29 -11.24 -6.56 11.76
CA LEU A 29 -11.20 -6.28 10.32
C LEU A 29 -12.01 -5.02 9.97
N ILE A 30 -13.24 -4.92 10.48
CA ILE A 30 -14.12 -3.75 10.27
C ILE A 30 -13.50 -2.48 10.87
N ALA A 31 -12.94 -2.57 12.09
CA ALA A 31 -12.34 -1.41 12.76
C ALA A 31 -11.03 -0.93 12.11
N ARG A 32 -10.33 -1.79 11.37
CA ARG A 32 -9.16 -1.42 10.55
C ARG A 32 -9.54 -0.90 9.16
N ALA A 33 -10.68 -1.31 8.63
CA ALA A 33 -11.11 -0.90 7.30
C ALA A 33 -11.27 0.64 7.23
N PRO A 34 -10.80 1.30 6.16
CA PRO A 34 -11.03 2.72 5.95
C PRO A 34 -12.47 2.96 5.46
N VAL A 35 -13.46 2.55 6.27
CA VAL A 35 -14.89 2.51 5.93
C VAL A 35 -15.33 3.84 5.32
N PHE A 36 -14.95 4.97 5.93
CA PHE A 36 -15.30 6.30 5.42
C PHE A 36 -14.79 6.55 3.99
N ARG A 37 -13.52 6.20 3.70
CA ARG A 37 -12.93 6.41 2.36
C ARG A 37 -13.60 5.53 1.31
N VAL A 38 -13.86 4.26 1.67
CA VAL A 38 -14.54 3.30 0.78
C VAL A 38 -15.98 3.73 0.52
N THR A 39 -16.72 4.14 1.56
CA THR A 39 -18.09 4.64 1.42
C THR A 39 -18.15 5.88 0.54
N LEU A 40 -17.24 6.84 0.73
CA LEU A 40 -17.16 8.03 -0.12
C LEU A 40 -16.90 7.68 -1.58
N TRP A 41 -15.98 6.73 -1.83
CA TRP A 41 -15.69 6.24 -3.18
C TRP A 41 -16.90 5.53 -3.81
N LEU A 42 -17.66 4.73 -3.06
CA LEU A 42 -18.88 4.07 -3.55
C LEU A 42 -20.00 5.07 -3.88
N ILE A 43 -20.14 6.13 -3.09
CA ILE A 43 -21.08 7.23 -3.39
C ILE A 43 -20.68 7.91 -4.69
N GLY A 44 -19.39 8.24 -4.84
CA GLY A 44 -18.85 8.82 -6.07
C GLY A 44 -19.05 7.92 -7.29
N LEU A 45 -18.84 6.62 -7.15
CA LEU A 45 -19.09 5.63 -8.21
C LEU A 45 -20.57 5.59 -8.61
N ARG A 46 -21.50 5.64 -7.64
CA ARG A 46 -22.93 5.65 -7.93
C ARG A 46 -23.33 6.91 -8.70
N TRP A 47 -22.79 8.07 -8.33
CA TRP A 47 -22.98 9.32 -9.07
C TRP A 47 -22.35 9.26 -10.48
N ALA A 48 -21.15 8.72 -10.62
CA ALA A 48 -20.51 8.54 -11.92
C ALA A 48 -21.31 7.63 -12.85
N ARG A 49 -21.93 6.57 -12.30
CA ARG A 49 -22.81 5.67 -13.07
C ARG A 49 -24.06 6.39 -13.57
N THR A 50 -24.65 7.29 -12.79
CA THR A 50 -25.83 8.07 -13.25
C THR A 50 -25.50 9.05 -14.38
N HIS A 51 -24.23 9.44 -14.52
CA HIS A 51 -23.74 10.31 -15.59
C HIS A 51 -23.03 9.56 -16.72
N ASP A 52 -23.14 8.22 -16.77
CA ASP A 52 -22.51 7.34 -17.77
C ASP A 52 -20.97 7.42 -17.85
N VAL A 53 -20.33 7.96 -16.81
CA VAL A 53 -18.87 8.11 -16.68
C VAL A 53 -18.28 7.12 -15.66
N GLY A 54 -19.04 6.09 -15.29
CA GLY A 54 -18.63 5.05 -14.33
C GLY A 54 -17.28 4.40 -14.66
N PRO A 55 -17.04 3.93 -15.90
CA PRO A 55 -15.75 3.33 -16.27
C PRO A 55 -14.57 4.30 -16.13
N ILE A 56 -14.76 5.57 -16.52
CA ILE A 56 -13.74 6.62 -16.42
C ILE A 56 -13.40 6.89 -14.95
N TYR A 57 -14.41 6.96 -14.09
CA TYR A 57 -14.21 7.13 -12.65
C TYR A 57 -13.34 6.01 -12.04
N VAL A 58 -13.61 4.75 -12.40
CA VAL A 58 -12.83 3.60 -11.95
C VAL A 58 -11.39 3.65 -12.50
N LEU A 59 -11.22 3.97 -13.78
CA LEU A 59 -9.89 4.10 -14.39
C LEU A 59 -9.07 5.21 -13.73
N CYS A 60 -9.62 6.42 -13.60
CA CYS A 60 -8.96 7.55 -12.97
C CYS A 60 -8.58 7.24 -11.52
N THR A 61 -9.48 6.62 -10.75
CA THR A 61 -9.18 6.25 -9.36
C THR A 61 -8.12 5.15 -9.28
N GLY A 62 -8.14 4.17 -10.19
CA GLY A 62 -7.09 3.16 -10.30
C GLY A 62 -5.71 3.77 -10.61
N PHE A 63 -5.63 4.66 -11.60
CA PHE A 63 -4.39 5.38 -11.91
C PHE A 63 -3.92 6.23 -10.73
N ALA A 64 -4.82 6.96 -10.07
CA ALA A 64 -4.49 7.76 -8.90
C ALA A 64 -3.90 6.89 -7.77
N LEU A 65 -4.46 5.70 -7.53
CA LEU A 65 -3.91 4.76 -6.55
C LEU A 65 -2.52 4.26 -6.95
N ILE A 66 -2.30 3.96 -8.23
CA ILE A 66 -0.98 3.54 -8.72
C ILE A 66 0.02 4.67 -8.51
N PHE A 67 -0.26 5.89 -8.98
CA PHE A 67 0.68 7.01 -8.87
C PHE A 67 0.99 7.38 -7.42
N THR A 68 -0.02 7.38 -6.55
CA THR A 68 0.18 7.64 -5.12
C THR A 68 0.91 6.51 -4.40
N ASN A 69 0.85 5.28 -4.91
CA ASN A 69 1.57 4.14 -4.35
C ASN A 69 3.00 3.97 -4.92
N LEU A 70 3.27 4.46 -6.14
CA LEU A 70 4.56 4.33 -6.82
C LEU A 70 5.47 5.55 -6.72
N GLY A 71 4.95 6.74 -6.35
CA GLY A 71 5.68 8.01 -6.45
C GLY A 71 6.76 8.29 -5.39
N GLY A 72 7.04 7.36 -4.47
CA GLY A 72 8.02 7.55 -3.41
C GLY A 72 9.34 6.81 -3.65
N ALA A 73 10.45 7.35 -3.13
CA ALA A 73 11.69 6.60 -2.94
C ALA A 73 11.40 5.43 -1.99
N ARG A 74 11.21 4.22 -2.54
CA ARG A 74 10.85 3.03 -1.77
C ARG A 74 11.87 2.79 -0.66
N ARG A 75 11.39 2.70 0.57
CA ARG A 75 12.26 2.33 1.69
C ARG A 75 12.55 0.83 1.64
N LYS A 76 13.80 0.43 1.89
CA LYS A 76 14.18 -0.97 2.08
C LYS A 76 13.27 -1.59 3.14
N GLY A 77 12.40 -2.52 2.74
CA GLY A 77 11.44 -3.17 3.63
C GLY A 77 9.96 -2.91 3.34
N GLU A 78 9.61 -2.04 2.38
CA GLU A 78 8.22 -1.91 1.94
C GLU A 78 7.75 -3.17 1.19
N LEU A 79 6.58 -3.68 1.59
CA LEU A 79 5.93 -4.83 0.96
C LEU A 79 5.58 -4.48 -0.49
N SER A 80 6.25 -5.12 -1.42
CA SER A 80 5.88 -5.11 -2.84
C SER A 80 5.49 -6.52 -3.25
N ALA A 81 4.70 -6.67 -4.32
CA ALA A 81 4.33 -8.00 -4.81
C ALA A 81 5.55 -8.90 -5.10
N TYR A 82 6.70 -8.29 -5.41
CA TYR A 82 7.96 -8.99 -5.68
C TYR A 82 8.78 -9.29 -4.41
N SER A 83 8.44 -8.74 -3.24
CA SER A 83 9.16 -9.05 -1.99
C SER A 83 8.95 -10.50 -1.53
N VAL A 84 7.94 -11.19 -2.08
CA VAL A 84 7.78 -12.65 -1.96
C VAL A 84 8.98 -13.39 -2.56
N PHE A 85 9.60 -12.83 -3.61
CA PHE A 85 10.71 -13.44 -4.33
C PHE A 85 12.06 -12.74 -4.07
N ASN A 86 12.05 -11.43 -3.77
CA ASN A 86 13.24 -10.65 -3.42
C ASN A 86 13.04 -9.91 -2.08
N PRO A 87 13.08 -10.62 -0.95
CA PRO A 87 12.94 -10.01 0.36
C PRO A 87 14.07 -9.02 0.63
N GLY A 88 13.70 -7.76 0.89
CA GLY A 88 14.64 -6.67 1.15
C GLY A 88 15.10 -5.91 -0.08
N ALA A 89 14.51 -6.17 -1.26
CA ALA A 89 14.82 -5.49 -2.52
C ALA A 89 16.34 -5.44 -2.77
N ARG A 90 17.00 -6.59 -2.64
CA ARG A 90 18.44 -6.68 -2.89
C ARG A 90 18.69 -6.49 -4.39
N ALA A 91 19.80 -5.86 -4.73
CA ALA A 91 20.27 -5.81 -6.11
C ALA A 91 20.42 -7.24 -6.63
N LEU A 92 19.86 -7.53 -7.81
CA LEU A 92 20.06 -8.82 -8.44
C LEU A 92 21.51 -8.91 -8.96
N PRO A 93 22.16 -10.08 -8.88
CA PRO A 93 23.48 -10.26 -9.47
C PRO A 93 23.42 -9.96 -10.98
N GLY A 94 24.24 -9.02 -11.44
CA GLY A 94 24.26 -8.54 -12.83
C GLY A 94 23.35 -7.33 -13.12
N GLN A 95 22.60 -6.83 -12.13
CA GLN A 95 21.88 -5.58 -12.24
C GLN A 95 22.86 -4.42 -12.09
N LEU A 96 22.99 -3.57 -13.11
CA LEU A 96 23.84 -2.38 -13.06
C LEU A 96 23.26 -1.39 -12.04
N MET A 97 23.95 -1.22 -10.92
CA MET A 97 23.58 -0.26 -9.89
C MET A 97 24.15 1.11 -10.23
N ALA A 98 23.58 2.16 -9.65
CA ALA A 98 24.07 3.53 -9.87
C ALA A 98 25.55 3.66 -9.44
N GLU A 99 25.95 2.94 -8.39
CA GLU A 99 27.33 2.86 -7.93
C GLU A 99 28.26 2.23 -8.98
N ASP A 100 27.79 1.21 -9.71
CA ASP A 100 28.57 0.57 -10.79
C ASP A 100 28.75 1.52 -11.99
N PHE A 101 27.72 2.33 -12.29
CA PHE A 101 27.80 3.37 -13.32
C PHE A 101 28.76 4.49 -12.92
N ASP A 102 28.70 4.95 -11.68
CA ASP A 102 29.60 5.98 -11.16
C ASP A 102 31.06 5.50 -11.21
N ASP A 103 31.34 4.25 -10.82
CA ASP A 103 32.68 3.66 -10.89
C ASP A 103 33.18 3.50 -12.35
N ALA A 104 32.29 3.16 -13.28
CA ALA A 104 32.62 3.03 -14.70
C ALA A 104 32.92 4.38 -15.37
N ILE A 105 32.12 5.41 -15.10
CA ILE A 105 32.27 6.75 -15.70
C ILE A 105 33.41 7.53 -15.06
N LEU A 106 33.54 7.45 -13.72
CA LEU A 106 34.56 8.22 -13.00
C LEU A 106 35.96 7.62 -13.16
N HIS A 107 36.08 6.39 -13.71
CA HIS A 107 37.34 5.63 -13.75
C HIS A 107 38.10 5.77 -12.43
N ARG A 108 37.39 5.55 -11.31
CA ARG A 108 38.02 5.54 -10.00
C ARG A 108 38.94 4.33 -9.98
N GLN A 109 40.18 4.52 -10.42
CA GLN A 109 41.23 3.53 -10.25
C GLN A 109 41.25 3.21 -8.77
N ARG A 110 40.83 1.98 -8.46
CA ARG A 110 41.04 1.37 -7.17
C ARG A 110 42.54 1.44 -6.92
N ARG A 111 42.96 2.46 -6.17
CA ARG A 111 44.33 2.60 -5.73
C ARG A 111 44.47 1.60 -4.59
N ASP A 112 44.79 0.37 -4.96
CA ASP A 112 45.23 -0.65 -4.02
C ASP A 112 46.63 -0.24 -3.53
N GLU A 113 46.67 0.36 -2.34
CA GLU A 113 47.82 0.40 -1.43
C GLU A 113 47.39 -0.23 -0.10
#